data_AF-A0AAD5R950-F1
#
_entry.id   AF-A0AAD5R950-F1
#
_cell.length_a   1.000
_cell.length_b   1.000
_cell.length_c   1.000
_cell.angle_alpha   90.00
_cell.angle_beta   90.00
_cell.angle_gamma   90.00
#
_symmetry.space_group_name_H-M   'P 1'
#
loop_
_entity.id
_entity.type
_entity.pdbx_description
1 polymer ?
#
loop_
_entity_poly.entity_id
_entity_poly.type
_entity_poly.pdbx_seq_one_letter_code
_entity_poly.pdbx_strand_id
1 'polypeptide(L)'
;MGSRCSWIETQEPKEVLNGGGLQPLGGSEASGGYKGTGLCMMVEVLCGIMAGSSFGKSIRTWRTSTGILNLGQCFVAIEPDCFAPQFNDRLACFLAETRELNPEKLANDLDVQIFKAKKISVSDREDGRSTADHGLQVQ
;
A
#
# COMPACT_ATOMS: atom_id res chain seq x y z
N MET A 1 9.94 4.84 5.92
CA MET A 1 10.59 4.84 7.25
C MET A 1 10.59 3.41 7.78
N GLY A 2 11.70 2.95 8.34
CA GLY A 2 11.77 1.63 8.97
C GLY A 2 12.37 1.73 10.37
N SER A 3 12.57 0.58 11.00
CA SER A 3 13.28 0.47 12.27
C SER A 3 14.40 -0.54 12.14
N ARG A 4 15.50 -0.29 12.83
CA ARG A 4 16.60 -1.24 13.01
C ARG A 4 16.26 -2.27 14.10
N CYS A 5 17.08 -3.30 14.25
CA CYS A 5 16.86 -4.42 15.17
C CYS A 5 16.66 -3.98 16.64
N SER A 6 17.17 -2.80 17.01
CA SER A 6 17.00 -2.17 18.33
C SER A 6 15.68 -1.40 18.51
N TRP A 7 14.75 -1.50 17.55
CA TRP A 7 13.45 -0.82 17.53
C TRP A 7 13.52 0.71 17.45
N ILE A 8 14.68 1.26 17.11
CA ILE A 8 14.86 2.70 16.86
C ILE A 8 14.57 2.98 15.38
N GLU A 9 13.88 4.08 15.10
CA GLU A 9 13.60 4.52 13.72
C GLU A 9 14.89 4.77 12.95
N THR A 10 14.89 4.36 11.68
CA THR A 10 16.00 4.55 10.75
C THR A 10 15.47 4.81 9.34
N GLN A 11 16.21 5.64 8.60
CA GLN A 11 15.97 5.90 7.19
C GLN A 11 16.98 5.15 6.30
N GLU A 12 17.94 4.46 6.90
CA GLU A 12 18.96 3.71 6.18
C GLU A 12 18.41 2.34 5.72
N PRO A 13 18.32 2.07 4.40
CA PRO A 13 17.70 0.86 3.88
C PRO A 13 18.48 -0.40 4.27
N LYS A 14 19.81 -0.30 4.44
CA LYS A 14 20.66 -1.43 4.83
C LYS A 14 20.36 -1.93 6.23
N GLU A 15 20.06 -1.03 7.16
CA GLU A 15 19.73 -1.39 8.55
C GLU A 15 18.35 -2.05 8.65
N VAL A 16 17.40 -1.65 7.81
CA VAL A 16 16.06 -2.25 7.75
C VAL A 16 16.11 -3.67 7.19
N LEU A 17 16.94 -3.91 6.16
CA LEU A 17 17.08 -5.24 5.54
C LEU A 17 17.84 -6.24 6.42
N ASN A 18 18.79 -5.77 7.24
CA ASN A 18 19.67 -6.62 8.06
C ASN A 18 19.12 -6.86 9.48
N GLY A 19 17.83 -7.22 9.59
CA GLY A 19 17.18 -7.58 10.86
C GLY A 19 16.30 -6.49 11.47
N GLY A 20 16.12 -5.37 10.77
CA GLY A 20 15.10 -4.39 11.06
C GLY A 20 13.71 -4.78 10.55
N GLY A 21 12.81 -3.80 10.53
CA GLY A 21 11.44 -3.97 10.04
C GLY A 21 10.86 -2.68 9.47
N LEU A 22 9.88 -2.80 8.57
CA LEU A 22 9.12 -1.66 8.09
C LEU A 22 8.13 -1.20 9.18
N GLN A 23 8.00 0.11 9.33
CA GLN A 23 6.98 0.68 10.20
C GLN A 23 5.62 0.65 9.51
N PRO A 24 4.51 0.49 10.27
CA PRO A 24 3.16 0.58 9.73
C PRO A 24 2.87 2.00 9.25
N LEU A 25 1.80 2.16 8.45
CA LEU A 25 1.32 3.48 8.05
C LEU A 25 1.04 4.34 9.29
N GLY A 26 1.63 5.53 9.33
CA GLY A 26 1.57 6.42 10.50
C GLY A 26 2.77 6.31 11.46
N GLY A 27 3.75 5.42 11.22
CA GLY A 27 5.03 5.44 11.93
C GLY A 27 4.91 5.21 13.44
N SER A 28 5.49 6.11 14.23
CA SER A 28 5.39 6.11 15.69
C SER A 28 3.95 6.23 16.21
N GLU A 29 3.74 5.91 17.49
CA GLU A 29 2.44 6.06 18.15
C GLU A 29 1.93 7.51 18.11
N ALA A 30 2.83 8.48 18.30
CA ALA A 30 2.50 9.90 18.28
C ALA A 30 2.01 10.39 16.90
N SER A 31 2.51 9.80 15.82
CA SER A 31 2.09 10.08 14.44
C SER A 31 0.93 9.20 13.96
N GLY A 32 0.33 8.40 14.85
CA GLY A 32 -0.85 7.60 14.56
C GLY A 32 -0.58 6.19 14.02
N GLY A 33 0.60 5.63 14.25
CA GLY A 33 0.99 4.28 13.79
C GLY A 33 0.02 3.16 14.20
N TYR A 34 -0.70 3.31 15.31
CA TYR A 34 -1.72 2.35 15.76
C TYR A 34 -2.84 2.16 14.73
N LYS A 35 -3.15 3.17 13.91
CA LYS A 35 -4.15 3.08 12.84
C LYS A 35 -3.65 2.20 11.69
N GLY A 36 -2.38 2.38 11.28
CA GLY A 36 -1.77 1.55 10.25
C GLY A 36 -1.60 0.10 10.69
N THR A 37 -1.23 -0.14 11.95
CA THR A 37 -1.18 -1.48 12.52
C THR A 37 -2.55 -2.15 12.50
N GLY A 38 -3.61 -1.43 12.89
CA GLY A 38 -4.99 -1.94 12.80
C GLY A 38 -5.42 -2.26 11.37
N LEU A 39 -5.06 -1.41 10.41
CA LEU A 39 -5.33 -1.64 8.99
C LEU A 39 -4.61 -2.89 8.47
N CYS A 40 -3.32 -3.06 8.81
CA CYS A 40 -2.56 -4.26 8.47
C CYS A 40 -3.19 -5.52 9.07
N MET A 41 -3.64 -5.46 10.33
CA MET A 41 -4.30 -6.59 10.99
C MET A 41 -5.63 -6.96 10.30
N MET A 42 -6.43 -5.98 9.89
CA MET A 42 -7.66 -6.22 9.14
C MET A 42 -7.39 -6.98 7.84
N VAL A 43 -6.37 -6.56 7.07
CA VAL A 43 -5.98 -7.22 5.82
C VAL A 43 -5.52 -8.66 6.08
N GLU A 44 -4.73 -8.90 7.13
CA GLU A 44 -4.29 -10.25 7.49
C GLU A 44 -5.46 -11.19 7.83
N VAL A 45 -6.50 -10.68 8.51
CA VAL A 45 -7.69 -11.48 8.82
C VAL A 45 -8.49 -11.80 7.54
N LEU A 46 -8.71 -10.82 6.67
CA LEU A 46 -9.46 -10.99 5.43
C LEU A 46 -8.75 -11.88 4.42
N CYS A 47 -7.43 -11.76 4.30
CA CYS A 47 -6.65 -12.52 3.31
C CYS A 47 -6.13 -13.83 3.88
N GLY A 48 -5.65 -13.87 5.13
CA GLY A 48 -5.07 -15.07 5.74
C GLY A 48 -6.15 -16.00 6.28
N ILE A 49 -6.88 -15.53 7.29
CA ILE A 49 -7.82 -16.36 8.06
C ILE A 49 -9.03 -16.77 7.21
N MET A 50 -9.68 -15.82 6.53
CA MET A 50 -10.87 -16.15 5.73
C MET A 50 -10.56 -17.01 4.50
N ALA A 51 -9.36 -16.89 3.91
CA ALA A 51 -8.96 -17.71 2.77
C ALA A 51 -8.41 -19.09 3.16
N GLY A 52 -8.26 -19.40 4.46
CA GLY A 52 -7.61 -20.62 4.93
C GLY A 52 -6.12 -20.69 4.61
N SER A 53 -5.49 -19.53 4.42
CA SER A 53 -4.08 -19.40 4.06
C SER A 53 -3.19 -19.37 5.30
N SER A 54 -1.89 -19.61 5.11
CA SER A 54 -0.87 -19.35 6.14
C SER A 54 -0.86 -17.85 6.51
N PHE A 55 -0.70 -17.54 7.80
CA PHE A 55 -0.74 -16.19 8.35
C PHE A 55 0.49 -15.86 9.22
N GLY A 56 0.81 -14.56 9.32
CA GLY A 56 1.85 -14.01 10.18
C GLY A 56 3.24 -14.62 9.95
N LYS A 57 3.86 -15.13 11.03
CA LYS A 57 5.21 -15.73 10.99
C LYS A 57 5.27 -17.08 10.27
N SER A 58 4.12 -17.65 9.91
CA SER A 58 4.04 -18.92 9.16
C SER A 58 4.34 -18.71 7.66
N ILE A 59 4.33 -17.47 7.18
CA ILE A 59 4.64 -17.12 5.79
C ILE A 59 6.16 -17.10 5.60
N ARG A 60 6.66 -17.88 4.63
CA ARG A 60 8.10 -17.93 4.34
C ARG A 60 8.63 -16.59 3.85
N THR A 61 9.90 -16.32 4.11
CA THR A 61 10.62 -15.19 3.50
C THR A 61 10.77 -15.41 1.99
N TRP A 62 10.46 -14.37 1.21
CA TRP A 62 10.44 -14.36 -0.26
C TRP A 62 11.71 -14.94 -0.94
N ARG A 63 12.87 -14.90 -0.29
CA ARG A 63 14.16 -15.32 -0.87
C ARG A 63 14.50 -16.82 -0.79
N THR A 64 13.67 -17.64 -0.15
CA THR A 64 13.96 -19.08 0.00
C THR A 64 13.03 -19.90 -0.90
N SER A 65 13.59 -20.69 -1.83
CA SER A 65 12.85 -21.38 -2.91
C SER A 65 12.20 -22.71 -2.51
N THR A 66 12.32 -23.15 -1.27
CA THR A 66 11.81 -24.45 -0.82
C THR A 66 10.35 -24.34 -0.36
N GLY A 67 9.40 -24.86 -1.15
CA GLY A 67 7.99 -25.07 -0.76
C GLY A 67 6.93 -24.34 -1.60
N ILE A 68 5.65 -24.58 -1.31
CA ILE A 68 4.50 -23.87 -1.90
C ILE A 68 4.20 -22.63 -1.06
N LEU A 69 4.02 -21.47 -1.71
CA LEU A 69 3.58 -20.24 -1.07
C LEU A 69 2.06 -20.27 -0.90
N ASN A 70 1.58 -20.56 0.32
CA ASN A 70 0.18 -20.43 0.66
C ASN A 70 -0.10 -18.97 1.05
N LEU A 71 -0.35 -18.13 0.04
CA LEU A 71 -0.73 -16.73 0.20
C LEU A 71 -2.19 -16.56 -0.15
N GLY A 72 -2.95 -15.96 0.76
CA GLY A 72 -4.35 -15.67 0.55
C GLY A 72 -4.55 -14.26 -0.01
N GLN A 73 -5.55 -14.12 -0.87
CA GLN A 73 -5.96 -12.84 -1.45
C GLN A 73 -7.47 -12.70 -1.25
N CYS A 74 -7.92 -11.52 -0.85
CA CYS A 74 -9.33 -11.20 -0.70
C CYS A 74 -9.75 -10.24 -1.81
N PHE A 75 -10.83 -10.59 -2.53
CA PHE A 75 -11.42 -9.76 -3.57
C PHE A 75 -12.85 -9.41 -3.15
N VAL A 76 -13.19 -8.12 -3.16
CA VAL A 76 -14.52 -7.62 -2.79
C VAL A 76 -15.06 -6.81 -3.97
N ALA A 77 -16.24 -7.22 -4.47
CA ALA A 77 -17.00 -6.48 -5.46
C ALA A 77 -18.31 -6.02 -4.80
N ILE A 78 -18.61 -4.72 -4.93
CA ILE A 78 -19.79 -4.10 -4.35
C ILE A 78 -20.59 -3.50 -5.49
N GLU A 79 -21.85 -3.87 -5.60
CA GLU A 79 -22.80 -3.24 -6.51
C GLU A 79 -23.40 -1.99 -5.85
N PRO A 80 -23.05 -0.77 -6.31
CA PRO A 80 -23.45 0.47 -5.62
C PRO A 80 -24.95 0.77 -5.76
N ASP A 81 -25.58 0.29 -6.83
CA ASP A 81 -26.99 0.56 -7.15
C ASP A 81 -27.96 -0.09 -6.15
N CYS A 82 -27.50 -1.11 -5.41
CA CYS A 82 -28.28 -1.74 -4.33
C CYS A 82 -28.42 -0.86 -3.08
N PHE A 83 -27.53 0.11 -2.87
CA PHE A 83 -27.49 0.89 -1.63
C PHE A 83 -28.28 2.18 -1.76
N ALA A 84 -28.03 2.97 -2.82
CA ALA A 84 -28.73 4.23 -3.00
C ALA A 84 -28.70 4.69 -4.47
N PRO A 85 -29.79 5.29 -4.97
CA PRO A 85 -29.88 5.77 -6.34
C PRO A 85 -28.87 6.90 -6.61
N GLN A 86 -28.56 7.14 -7.90
CA GLN A 86 -27.69 8.24 -8.33
C GLN A 86 -26.30 8.22 -7.64
N PHE A 87 -25.71 7.03 -7.49
CA PHE A 87 -24.36 6.88 -6.90
C PHE A 87 -23.30 7.64 -7.70
N ASN A 88 -23.34 7.53 -9.04
CA ASN A 88 -22.38 8.19 -9.94
C ASN A 88 -22.42 9.72 -9.81
N ASP A 89 -23.60 10.34 -9.72
CA ASP A 89 -23.74 11.79 -9.60
C ASP A 89 -23.19 12.31 -8.27
N ARG A 90 -23.45 11.58 -7.18
CA ARG A 90 -22.92 11.91 -5.85
C ARG A 90 -21.41 11.76 -5.79
N LEU A 91 -20.87 10.69 -6.39
CA LEU A 91 -19.43 10.51 -6.51
C LEU A 91 -18.78 11.61 -7.35
N ALA A 92 -19.42 11.99 -8.46
CA ALA A 92 -18.93 13.08 -9.32
C ALA A 92 -18.89 14.42 -8.57
N CYS A 93 -19.94 14.73 -7.79
CA CYS A 93 -20.00 15.93 -6.96
C CYS A 93 -18.87 15.94 -5.91
N PHE A 94 -18.70 14.85 -5.15
CA PHE A 94 -17.65 14.73 -4.15
C PHE A 94 -16.23 14.85 -4.75
N LEU A 95 -16.01 14.25 -5.93
CA LEU A 95 -14.74 14.36 -6.64
C LEU A 95 -14.49 15.78 -7.16
N ALA A 96 -15.52 16.50 -7.60
CA ALA A 96 -15.41 17.89 -8.03
C ALA A 96 -15.04 18.78 -6.83
N GLU A 97 -15.75 18.65 -5.70
CA GLU A 97 -15.47 19.38 -4.47
C GLU A 97 -14.02 19.14 -4.00
N THR A 98 -13.59 17.88 -3.94
CA THR A 98 -12.23 17.53 -3.51
C THR A 98 -11.15 18.07 -4.47
N ARG A 99 -11.47 18.23 -5.77
CA ARG A 99 -10.56 18.77 -6.80
C ARG A 99 -10.46 20.28 -6.78
N GLU A 100 -11.53 20.97 -6.42
CA GLU A 100 -11.58 22.44 -6.36
C GLU A 100 -10.97 23.00 -5.07
N LEU A 101 -10.62 22.11 -4.11
CA LEU A 101 -9.79 22.47 -2.96
C LEU A 101 -8.43 22.99 -3.44
N ASN A 102 -8.26 24.31 -3.37
CA ASN A 102 -7.05 25.00 -3.75
C ASN A 102 -5.88 24.51 -2.84
N PRO A 103 -4.86 23.84 -3.38
CA PRO A 103 -3.82 23.17 -2.58
C PRO A 103 -3.02 24.16 -1.71
N GLU A 104 -3.00 25.44 -2.07
CA GLU A 104 -2.27 26.48 -1.34
C GLU A 104 -2.90 26.83 0.02
N LYS A 105 -4.22 26.63 0.19
CA LYS A 105 -4.88 26.86 1.49
C LYS A 105 -4.82 25.64 2.42
N LEU A 106 -4.53 24.45 1.88
CA LEU A 106 -4.51 23.19 2.63
C LEU A 106 -3.08 22.61 2.80
N ALA A 107 -2.06 23.22 2.18
CA ALA A 107 -0.66 22.85 2.37
C ALA A 107 -0.17 23.03 3.83
N ASN A 108 -0.88 23.80 4.63
CA ASN A 108 -0.60 23.95 6.05
C ASN A 108 -1.31 22.93 6.95
N ASP A 109 -2.21 22.08 6.43
CA ASP A 109 -2.93 21.16 7.31
C ASP A 109 -3.08 19.72 6.80
N LEU A 110 -3.24 19.41 5.50
CA LEU A 110 -3.35 18.00 5.07
C LEU A 110 -2.82 17.76 3.65
N ASP A 111 -1.75 16.96 3.56
CA ASP A 111 -1.15 16.47 2.32
C ASP A 111 -2.06 15.40 1.67
N VAL A 112 -2.93 15.82 0.74
CA VAL A 112 -3.91 14.94 0.07
C VAL A 112 -3.21 14.14 -1.04
N GLN A 113 -2.82 12.90 -0.71
CA GLN A 113 -2.13 11.98 -1.62
C GLN A 113 -2.99 11.42 -2.78
N ILE A 114 -4.30 11.70 -2.79
CA ILE A 114 -5.27 11.13 -3.75
C ILE A 114 -4.95 11.53 -5.21
N PHE A 115 -4.26 12.64 -5.44
CA PHE A 115 -4.08 13.21 -6.78
C PHE A 115 -2.87 12.71 -7.58
N LYS A 116 -1.92 12.01 -6.96
CA LYS A 116 -0.67 11.64 -7.65
C LYS A 116 -0.82 10.39 -8.54
N ALA A 117 -1.78 9.51 -8.23
CA ALA A 117 -1.89 8.20 -8.89
C ALA A 117 -2.41 8.24 -10.34
N LYS A 118 -3.28 9.20 -10.69
CA LYS A 118 -3.91 9.24 -12.03
C LYS A 118 -2.98 9.74 -13.16
N LYS A 119 -1.90 10.45 -12.82
CA LYS A 119 -0.96 10.99 -13.83
C LYS A 119 0.01 9.94 -14.34
N ILE A 120 0.28 8.89 -13.56
CA ILE A 120 1.24 7.84 -13.90
C ILE A 120 0.69 6.89 -14.98
N SER A 121 -0.56 6.45 -14.86
CA SER A 121 -1.15 5.47 -15.80
C SER A 121 -1.45 6.00 -17.21
N VAL A 122 -1.45 7.33 -17.41
CA VAL A 122 -1.70 7.94 -18.72
C VAL A 122 -0.41 8.09 -19.53
N SER A 123 0.72 8.38 -18.87
CA SER A 123 2.03 8.47 -19.55
C SER A 123 2.55 7.11 -20.02
N ASP A 124 2.27 6.02 -19.29
CA ASP A 124 2.74 4.68 -19.65
C ASP A 124 2.00 4.05 -20.86
N ARG A 125 0.97 4.70 -21.39
CA ARG A 125 0.25 4.21 -22.60
C ARG A 125 0.85 4.74 -23.90
N GLU A 126 1.62 5.83 -23.86
CA GLU A 126 2.27 6.40 -25.05
C GLU A 126 3.75 6.00 -25.20
N ASP A 127 4.43 5.65 -24.10
CA ASP A 127 5.84 5.23 -24.15
C ASP A 127 6.01 3.72 -24.01
N GLY A 128 6.48 3.10 -25.10
CA GLY A 128 6.81 1.68 -25.17
C GLY A 128 7.74 1.24 -24.03
N ARG A 129 7.43 0.07 -23.48
CA ARG A 129 8.09 -0.58 -22.33
C ARG A 129 9.61 -0.72 -22.54
N SER A 130 10.43 0.13 -21.92
CA SER A 130 11.87 -0.08 -21.82
C SER A 130 12.16 -1.11 -20.70
N THR A 131 12.50 -2.34 -21.09
CA THR A 131 12.97 -3.36 -20.17
C THR A 131 14.37 -3.00 -19.67
N ALA A 132 14.53 -2.82 -18.36
CA ALA A 132 15.84 -2.75 -17.73
C ALA A 132 16.54 -4.11 -17.87
N ASP A 133 17.37 -4.23 -18.90
CA ASP A 133 18.35 -5.30 -19.06
C ASP A 133 19.45 -5.10 -18.02
N HIS A 134 19.30 -5.77 -16.88
CA HIS A 134 20.45 -6.06 -16.03
C HIS A 134 21.12 -7.31 -16.58
N GLY A 135 22.16 -7.06 -17.40
CA GLY A 135 22.98 -8.07 -18.04
C GLY A 135 23.45 -9.15 -17.08
N LEU A 136 22.92 -10.37 -17.33
CA LEU A 136 23.50 -11.62 -16.88
C LEU A 136 24.68 -11.93 -17.82
N GLN A 137 25.89 -11.48 -17.46
CA GLN A 137 27.12 -11.97 -18.10
C GLN A 137 27.31 -13.43 -17.70
N VAL A 138 27.04 -14.34 -18.64
CA VAL A 138 27.49 -15.73 -18.59
C VAL A 138 28.83 -15.79 -19.32
N GLN A 139 29.91 -15.91 -18.56
CA GLN A 139 31.16 -16.57 -18.96
C GLN A 139 31.74 -17.30 -17.76
#